data_AF-A0A537DZK3-F1
#
_entry.id   AF-A0A537DZK3-F1
#
_cell.length_a   1.000
_cell.length_b   1.000
_cell.length_c   1.000
_cell.angle_alpha   90.00
_cell.angle_beta   90.00
_cell.angle_gamma   90.00
#
_symmetry.space_group_name_H-M   'P 1'
#
loop_
_entity.id
_entity.type
_entity.pdbx_description
1 polymer ?
#
loop_
_entity_poly.entity_id
_entity_poly.type
_entity_poly.pdbx_seq_one_letter_code
_entity_poly.pdbx_strand_id
1 'polypeptide(L)'
;MLKPLIGVLLLAASAGVFAEPVDCSKAKDPARCEERVAKFKAAHSSAEKACEGKQGDARRDCMRKQMCAQAKDPKACLERTAKMKAAHGKAGKACAGKQGDAHRDCMRHEMCAQAKDPAQCEARAKAARERREQKK
;
A
#
# COMPACT_ATOMS: atom_id res chain seq x y z
N MET A 1 28.32 -17.34 39.87
CA MET A 1 26.95 -17.19 39.32
C MET A 1 27.04 -16.25 38.12
N LEU A 2 27.36 -16.80 36.94
CA LEU A 2 27.57 -16.04 35.70
C LEU A 2 26.43 -16.38 34.74
N LYS A 3 25.67 -15.38 34.29
CA LYS A 3 24.69 -15.51 33.19
C LYS A 3 24.70 -14.23 32.36
N PRO A 4 25.34 -14.26 31.18
CA PRO A 4 25.36 -13.14 30.28
C PRO A 4 24.41 -13.38 29.07
N LEU A 5 24.01 -12.28 28.44
CA LEU A 5 23.73 -12.11 27.00
C LEU A 5 22.38 -12.56 26.38
N ILE A 6 21.76 -11.54 25.76
CA ILE A 6 21.23 -11.52 24.39
C ILE A 6 19.87 -12.20 24.14
N GLY A 7 18.97 -11.46 23.49
CA GLY A 7 17.82 -12.07 22.82
C GLY A 7 16.78 -11.13 22.23
N VAL A 8 17.21 -10.05 21.56
CA VAL A 8 16.34 -9.30 20.62
C VAL A 8 15.73 -10.27 19.62
N LEU A 9 14.40 -10.30 19.47
CA LEU A 9 13.75 -10.82 18.25
C LEU A 9 12.32 -10.26 18.09
N LEU A 10 12.28 -8.95 17.83
CA LEU A 10 11.41 -8.39 16.80
C LEU A 10 11.79 -9.02 15.45
N LEU A 11 10.85 -9.53 14.65
CA LEU A 11 10.88 -9.52 13.16
C LEU A 11 9.63 -10.25 12.60
N ALA A 12 8.68 -9.52 12.03
CA ALA A 12 8.65 -9.09 10.62
C ALA A 12 7.96 -10.10 9.68
N ALA A 13 6.94 -9.60 9.00
CA ALA A 13 6.56 -10.04 7.66
C ALA A 13 5.96 -8.84 6.92
N SER A 14 6.80 -8.14 6.18
CA SER A 14 6.36 -7.31 5.05
C SER A 14 7.38 -7.57 3.95
N ALA A 15 7.18 -8.68 3.26
CA ALA A 15 7.88 -9.00 2.05
C ALA A 15 7.43 -8.06 0.91
N GLY A 16 8.20 -8.04 -0.17
CA GLY A 16 8.25 -7.03 -1.20
C GLY A 16 6.95 -6.75 -1.94
N VAL A 17 6.95 -5.57 -2.56
CA VAL A 17 5.95 -5.17 -3.55
C VAL A 17 6.26 -5.89 -4.86
N PHE A 18 6.02 -7.21 -4.87
CA PHE A 18 6.04 -8.09 -6.04
C PHE A 18 4.99 -9.18 -5.84
N ALA A 19 3.70 -8.84 -5.91
CA ALA A 19 2.59 -9.80 -5.84
C ALA A 19 2.81 -10.96 -4.83
N GLU A 20 3.44 -10.68 -3.68
CA GLU A 20 3.78 -11.76 -2.76
C GLU A 20 2.49 -12.22 -2.09
N PRO A 21 2.32 -13.55 -1.94
CA PRO A 21 1.16 -14.09 -1.26
C PRO A 21 1.10 -13.48 0.14
N VAL A 22 -0.07 -12.95 0.51
CA VAL A 22 -0.28 -12.37 1.83
C VAL A 22 -0.09 -13.49 2.85
N ASP A 23 1.01 -13.44 3.61
CA ASP A 23 1.28 -14.39 4.69
C ASP A 23 0.28 -14.18 5.83
N CYS A 24 -0.71 -15.08 5.90
CA CYS A 24 -1.74 -15.06 6.93
C CYS A 24 -1.34 -15.82 8.20
N SER A 25 -0.21 -16.55 8.18
CA SER A 25 0.31 -17.36 9.29
C SER A 25 0.58 -16.54 10.55
N LYS A 26 0.92 -15.25 10.37
CA LYS A 26 1.17 -14.31 11.48
C LYS A 26 -0.04 -13.45 11.85
N ALA A 27 -1.19 -13.66 11.23
CA ALA A 27 -2.40 -12.91 11.55
C ALA A 27 -2.99 -13.39 12.89
N LYS A 28 -3.63 -12.47 13.63
CA LYS A 28 -4.38 -12.83 14.85
C LYS A 28 -5.46 -13.88 14.60
N ASP A 29 -5.97 -13.91 13.36
CA ASP A 29 -6.93 -14.89 12.87
C ASP A 29 -6.54 -15.27 11.43
N PRO A 30 -5.81 -16.39 11.27
CA PRO A 30 -5.34 -16.84 9.95
C PRO A 30 -6.49 -17.18 9.00
N ALA A 31 -7.54 -17.86 9.48
CA ALA A 31 -8.68 -18.27 8.66
C ALA A 31 -9.43 -17.06 8.09
N ARG A 32 -9.69 -16.05 8.91
CA ARG A 32 -10.32 -14.79 8.46
C ARG A 32 -9.40 -14.00 7.52
N CYS A 33 -8.09 -14.06 7.73
CA CYS A 33 -7.13 -13.45 6.83
C CYS A 33 -7.18 -14.10 5.44
N GLU A 34 -7.12 -15.43 5.38
CA GLU A 34 -7.18 -16.19 4.13
C GLU A 34 -8.48 -15.95 3.38
N GLU A 35 -9.63 -15.97 4.07
CA GLU A 35 -10.92 -15.67 3.48
C GLU A 35 -10.94 -14.28 2.81
N ARG A 36 -10.41 -13.27 3.51
CA ARG A 36 -10.33 -11.91 2.98
C ARG A 36 -9.40 -11.82 1.77
N VAL A 37 -8.26 -12.51 1.81
CA VAL A 37 -7.29 -12.53 0.71
C VAL A 37 -7.89 -13.23 -0.51
N ALA A 38 -8.57 -14.36 -0.32
CA ALA A 38 -9.27 -15.07 -1.39
C ALA A 38 -10.35 -14.19 -2.04
N LYS A 39 -11.18 -13.51 -1.22
CA LYS A 39 -12.20 -12.56 -1.71
C LYS A 39 -11.58 -11.42 -2.51
N PHE A 40 -10.49 -10.83 -2.01
CA PHE A 40 -9.79 -9.77 -2.73
C PHE A 40 -9.21 -10.27 -4.05
N LYS A 41 -8.57 -11.45 -4.07
CA LYS A 41 -7.98 -12.04 -5.28
C LYS A 41 -9.04 -12.35 -6.33
N ALA A 42 -10.18 -12.90 -5.91
CA ALA A 42 -11.32 -13.14 -6.79
C ALA A 42 -11.87 -11.84 -7.39
N ALA A 43 -12.09 -10.81 -6.55
CA ALA A 43 -12.52 -9.49 -7.00
C ALA A 43 -11.54 -8.86 -7.99
N HIS A 44 -10.23 -8.95 -7.71
CA HIS A 44 -9.18 -8.44 -8.59
C HIS A 44 -9.17 -9.16 -9.94
N SER A 45 -9.22 -10.49 -9.95
CA SER A 45 -9.23 -11.26 -11.19
C SER A 45 -10.46 -10.94 -12.05
N SER A 46 -11.64 -10.82 -11.43
CA SER A 46 -12.86 -10.41 -12.13
C SER A 46 -12.75 -8.99 -12.69
N ALA A 47 -12.17 -8.06 -11.93
CA ALA A 47 -11.91 -6.69 -12.40
C ALA A 47 -10.93 -6.67 -13.58
N GLU A 48 -9.86 -7.48 -13.54
CA GLU A 48 -8.90 -7.57 -14.63
C GLU A 48 -9.54 -8.04 -15.92
N LYS A 49 -10.36 -9.08 -15.86
CA LYS A 49 -11.13 -9.57 -17.02
C LYS A 49 -12.10 -8.52 -17.53
N ALA A 50 -12.84 -7.86 -16.65
CA ALA A 50 -13.79 -6.82 -17.03
C ALA A 50 -13.11 -5.57 -17.64
N CYS A 51 -11.84 -5.35 -17.33
CA CYS A 51 -11.04 -4.23 -17.80
C CYS A 51 -10.00 -4.63 -18.85
N GLU A 52 -10.08 -5.85 -19.37
CA GLU A 52 -9.22 -6.37 -20.43
C GLU A 52 -9.35 -5.50 -21.69
N GLY A 53 -8.25 -5.37 -22.43
CA GLY A 53 -8.17 -4.52 -23.62
C GLY A 53 -8.08 -3.02 -23.34
N LYS A 54 -8.31 -2.55 -22.10
CA LYS A 54 -8.03 -1.15 -21.72
C LYS A 54 -6.55 -0.99 -21.38
N GLN A 55 -5.98 0.18 -21.68
CA GLN A 55 -4.59 0.51 -21.33
C GLN A 55 -4.49 1.84 -20.58
N GLY A 56 -3.33 2.10 -19.96
CA GLY A 56 -3.02 3.35 -19.28
C GLY A 56 -4.04 3.75 -18.20
N ASP A 57 -4.43 5.02 -18.20
CA ASP A 57 -5.40 5.58 -17.26
C ASP A 57 -6.79 4.95 -17.39
N ALA A 58 -7.22 4.58 -18.60
CA ALA A 58 -8.51 3.95 -18.82
C ALA A 58 -8.60 2.58 -18.12
N ARG A 59 -7.51 1.80 -18.15
CA ARG A 59 -7.44 0.53 -17.39
C ARG A 59 -7.47 0.79 -15.89
N ARG A 60 -6.66 1.74 -15.40
CA ARG A 60 -6.59 2.07 -13.97
C ARG A 60 -7.92 2.56 -13.42
N ASP A 61 -8.62 3.40 -14.17
CA ASP A 61 -9.91 3.93 -13.78
C ASP A 61 -11.00 2.85 -13.83
N CYS A 62 -10.96 1.94 -14.82
CA CYS A 62 -11.84 0.77 -14.87
C CYS A 62 -11.62 -0.17 -13.67
N MET A 63 -10.37 -0.56 -13.41
CA MET A 63 -9.99 -1.42 -12.29
C MET A 63 -10.46 -0.82 -10.97
N ARG A 64 -10.24 0.48 -10.77
CA ARG A 64 -10.70 1.19 -9.58
C ARG A 64 -12.22 1.12 -9.41
N LYS A 65 -12.99 1.34 -10.47
CA LYS A 65 -14.46 1.25 -10.42
C LYS A 65 -14.92 -0.16 -10.07
N GLN A 66 -14.36 -1.18 -10.71
CA GLN A 66 -14.67 -2.58 -10.45
C GLN A 66 -14.33 -2.99 -9.00
N MET A 67 -13.17 -2.58 -8.50
CA MET A 67 -12.76 -2.88 -7.12
C MET A 67 -13.60 -2.13 -6.09
N CYS A 68 -13.99 -0.88 -6.36
CA CYS A 68 -14.89 -0.13 -5.47
C CYS A 68 -16.32 -0.67 -5.47
N ALA A 69 -16.80 -1.27 -6.56
CA ALA A 69 -18.12 -1.91 -6.60
C ALA A 69 -18.23 -3.10 -5.62
N GLN A 70 -17.09 -3.73 -5.29
CA GLN A 70 -17.01 -4.83 -4.31
C GLN A 70 -16.90 -4.35 -2.86
N ALA A 71 -16.79 -3.03 -2.63
CA ALA A 71 -16.72 -2.47 -1.29
C ALA A 71 -18.12 -2.38 -0.65
N LYS A 72 -18.16 -2.40 0.69
CA LYS A 72 -19.41 -2.19 1.45
C LYS A 72 -20.11 -0.88 1.10
N ASP A 73 -19.33 0.14 0.77
CA ASP A 73 -19.83 1.43 0.28
C ASP A 73 -19.02 1.83 -0.98
N PRO A 74 -19.59 1.56 -2.17
CA PRO A 74 -18.94 1.90 -3.43
C PRO A 74 -18.73 3.40 -3.62
N LYS A 75 -19.68 4.23 -3.17
CA LYS A 75 -19.62 5.68 -3.35
C LYS A 75 -18.50 6.28 -2.50
N ALA A 76 -18.43 5.92 -1.22
CA ALA A 76 -17.34 6.34 -0.33
C ALA A 76 -15.97 5.81 -0.82
N CYS A 77 -15.92 4.61 -1.39
CA CYS A 77 -14.71 4.08 -2.01
C CYS A 77 -14.23 4.96 -3.17
N LEU A 78 -15.13 5.30 -4.09
CA LEU A 78 -14.81 6.15 -5.25
C LEU A 78 -14.37 7.55 -4.81
N GLU A 79 -15.06 8.17 -3.85
CA GLU A 79 -14.69 9.47 -3.31
C GLU A 79 -13.30 9.47 -2.65
N ARG A 80 -13.01 8.49 -1.79
CA ARG A 80 -11.68 8.35 -1.18
C ARG A 80 -10.60 8.22 -2.24
N THR A 81 -10.87 7.43 -3.27
CA THR A 81 -9.85 7.19 -4.30
C THR A 81 -9.67 8.39 -5.21
N ALA A 82 -10.73 9.16 -5.49
CA ALA A 82 -10.62 10.43 -6.20
C ALA A 82 -9.78 11.46 -5.40
N LYS A 83 -10.01 11.55 -4.08
CA LYS A 83 -9.20 12.40 -3.18
C LYS A 83 -7.73 11.97 -3.20
N MET A 84 -7.45 10.67 -3.12
CA MET A 84 -6.09 10.14 -3.22
C MET A 84 -5.44 10.45 -4.58
N LYS A 85 -6.16 10.27 -5.70
CA LYS A 85 -5.65 10.61 -7.04
C LYS A 85 -5.31 12.10 -7.14
N ALA A 86 -6.14 12.97 -6.58
CA ALA A 86 -5.88 14.41 -6.56
C ALA A 86 -4.67 14.77 -5.69
N ALA A 87 -4.57 14.20 -4.48
CA ALA A 87 -3.42 14.41 -3.59
C ALA A 87 -2.10 13.96 -4.23
N HIS A 88 -2.09 12.77 -4.85
CA HIS A 88 -0.94 12.28 -5.60
C HIS A 88 -0.61 13.16 -6.82
N GLY A 89 -1.61 13.67 -7.52
CA GLY A 89 -1.40 14.57 -8.65
C GLY A 89 -0.75 15.89 -8.20
N LYS A 90 -1.16 16.44 -7.05
CA LYS A 90 -0.55 17.65 -6.47
C LYS A 90 0.89 17.40 -6.04
N ALA A 91 1.12 16.34 -5.26
CA ALA A 91 2.46 15.93 -4.83
C ALA A 91 3.37 15.67 -6.04
N GLY A 92 2.86 14.98 -7.08
CA GLY A 92 3.60 14.70 -8.30
C GLY A 92 4.05 15.97 -9.03
N LYS A 93 3.19 17.00 -9.06
CA LYS A 93 3.55 18.31 -9.62
C LYS A 93 4.59 19.04 -8.75
N ALA A 94 4.43 19.03 -7.43
CA ALA A 94 5.38 19.65 -6.50
C ALA A 94 6.76 18.97 -6.55
N CYS A 95 6.80 17.66 -6.82
CA CYS A 95 8.00 16.86 -6.92
C CYS A 95 8.50 16.66 -8.35
N ALA A 96 7.94 17.40 -9.32
CA ALA A 96 8.38 17.36 -10.71
C ALA A 96 9.86 17.79 -10.81
N GLY A 97 10.63 17.12 -11.66
CA GLY A 97 12.06 17.38 -11.84
C GLY A 97 12.99 16.65 -10.85
N LYS A 98 12.46 16.06 -9.78
CA LYS A 98 13.23 15.12 -8.94
C LYS A 98 13.17 13.73 -9.56
N GLN A 99 14.25 12.95 -9.41
CA GLN A 99 14.32 11.55 -9.85
C GLN A 99 14.79 10.62 -8.72
N GLY A 100 14.62 9.30 -8.91
CA GLY A 100 15.10 8.29 -7.96
C GLY A 100 14.56 8.48 -6.54
N ASP A 101 15.42 8.29 -5.55
CA ASP A 101 15.07 8.41 -4.13
C ASP A 101 14.66 9.83 -3.73
N ALA A 102 15.25 10.86 -4.34
CA ALA A 102 14.85 12.25 -4.10
C ALA A 102 13.40 12.51 -4.49
N HIS A 103 12.92 11.92 -5.59
CA HIS A 103 11.50 11.99 -5.97
C HIS A 103 10.63 11.23 -4.97
N ARG A 104 11.03 10.02 -4.58
CA ARG A 104 10.28 9.20 -3.63
C ARG A 104 10.17 9.85 -2.26
N ASP A 105 11.19 10.59 -1.85
CA ASP A 105 11.24 11.29 -0.57
C ASP A 105 10.39 12.55 -0.58
N CYS A 106 10.47 13.33 -1.65
CA CYS A 106 9.56 14.44 -1.88
C CYS A 106 8.09 13.99 -1.89
N MET A 107 7.77 12.94 -2.66
CA MET A 107 6.41 12.41 -2.73
C MET A 107 5.92 11.92 -1.35
N ARG A 108 6.80 11.31 -0.54
CA ARG A 108 6.46 10.92 0.83
C ARG A 108 6.13 12.15 1.68
N HIS A 109 6.98 13.17 1.64
CA HIS A 109 6.82 14.40 2.42
C HIS A 109 5.51 15.10 2.07
N GLU A 110 5.26 15.36 0.79
CA GLU A 110 4.03 16.00 0.29
C GLU A 110 2.75 15.23 0.65
N MET A 111 2.82 13.90 0.63
CA MET A 111 1.68 13.05 1.00
C MET A 111 1.48 13.00 2.52
N CYS A 112 2.55 13.02 3.32
CA CYS A 112 2.47 13.02 4.77
C CYS A 112 2.07 14.38 5.34
N ALA A 113 2.39 15.49 4.67
CA ALA A 113 1.93 16.82 5.04
C ALA A 113 0.39 16.95 5.05
N GLN A 114 -0.32 16.11 4.29
CA GLN A 114 -1.78 16.07 4.23
C GLN A 114 -2.40 15.13 5.29
N ALA A 115 -1.59 14.43 6.08
CA ALA A 115 -2.06 13.55 7.13
C ALA A 115 -2.46 14.35 8.38
N LYS A 116 -3.33 13.75 9.20
CA LYS A 116 -3.71 14.33 10.50
C LYS A 116 -2.50 14.50 11.44
N ASP A 117 -1.50 13.64 11.31
CA ASP A 117 -0.23 13.70 12.02
C ASP A 117 0.92 13.47 11.01
N PRO A 118 1.52 14.55 10.48
CA PRO A 118 2.61 14.45 9.52
C PRO A 118 3.84 13.75 10.08
N ALA A 119 4.21 14.02 11.34
CA ALA A 119 5.40 13.45 11.96
C ALA A 119 5.27 11.93 12.13
N GLN A 120 4.10 11.46 12.58
CA GLN A 120 3.84 10.02 12.66
C GLN A 120 3.79 9.36 11.28
N CYS A 121 3.23 10.03 10.26
CA CYS A 121 3.22 9.53 8.89
C CYS A 121 4.66 9.32 8.37
N GLU A 122 5.52 10.32 8.54
CA GLU A 122 6.91 10.23 8.09
C GLU A 122 7.70 9.16 8.83
N ALA A 123 7.56 9.08 10.15
CA ALA A 123 8.22 8.05 10.95
C ALA A 123 7.83 6.63 10.49
N ARG A 124 6.54 6.39 10.22
CA ARG A 124 6.05 5.10 9.69
C ARG A 124 6.58 4.83 8.28
N ALA A 125 6.63 5.85 7.43
CA ALA A 125 7.11 5.72 6.08
C ALA A 125 8.63 5.47 6.02
N LYS A 126 9.41 6.06 6.93
CA LYS A 126 10.85 5.80 7.10
C LYS A 126 11.10 4.39 7.62
N ALA A 127 10.42 3.98 8.70
CA ALA A 127 10.52 2.62 9.23
C ALA A 127 10.10 1.57 8.17
N ALA A 128 9.16 1.88 7.30
CA ALA A 128 8.79 1.00 6.19
C ALA A 128 9.88 0.87 5.11
N ARG A 129 10.70 1.90 4.87
CA ARG A 129 11.85 1.82 3.96
C ARG A 129 12.98 1.02 4.57
N GLU A 130 13.34 1.32 5.81
CA GLU A 130 14.38 0.58 6.54
C GLU A 130 14.05 -0.93 6.59
N ARG A 131 12.78 -1.29 6.85
CA ARG A 131 12.34 -2.69 6.78
C ARG A 131 12.52 -3.33 5.41
N ARG A 132 12.39 -2.57 4.32
CA ARG A 132 12.60 -3.09 2.95
C ARG A 132 14.08 -3.23 2.62
N GLU A 133 14.92 -2.36 3.14
CA GLU A 133 16.37 -2.43 2.98
C GLU A 133 16.96 -3.61 3.74
N GLN A 134 16.47 -3.89 4.95
CA GLN A 134 16.84 -5.09 5.72
C GLN A 134 16.42 -6.42 5.07
N LYS A 135 15.58 -6.36 4.02
CA LYS A 135 15.07 -7.52 3.28
C LYS A 135 15.70 -7.69 1.90
N LYS A 136 16.59 -6.78 1.51
CA LYS A 136 17.41 -6.90 0.30
C LYS A 136 18.73 -7.57 0.63
#